data_AF-A0A2T9ZAX3-F1
#
_entry.id   AF-A0A2T9ZAX3-F1
#
_cell.length_a   1.000
_cell.length_b   1.000
_cell.length_c   1.000
_cell.angle_alpha   90.00
_cell.angle_beta   90.00
_cell.angle_gamma   90.00
#
_symmetry.space_group_name_H-M   'P 1'
#
loop_
_entity.id
_entity.type
_entity.pdbx_description
1 polymer ?
#
loop_
_entity_poly.entity_id
_entity_poly.type
_entity_poly.pdbx_seq_one_letter_code
_entity_poly.pdbx_strand_id
1 'polypeptide(L)'
;MKFPNSLFLCLVLALVSISVSAASISERDNFKRQDDSSPDSPEPDTKEYKDCVAKHGGKRTWPHPDHPCNSCWCSPAGSVACTKMFCYHMPLDQLPKAD
;
A
#
# COMPACT_ATOMS: atom_id res chain seq x y z
N MET A 1 -14.13 -32.94 -52.94
CA MET A 1 -13.00 -32.03 -52.66
C MET A 1 -12.97 -31.80 -51.15
N LYS A 2 -11.94 -32.29 -50.46
CA LYS A 2 -11.85 -32.32 -48.99
C LYS A 2 -10.83 -31.25 -48.60
N PHE A 3 -11.30 -30.08 -48.14
CA PHE A 3 -10.41 -29.01 -47.69
C PHE A 3 -9.63 -29.50 -46.47
N PRO A 4 -8.29 -29.37 -46.45
CA PRO A 4 -7.51 -29.88 -45.34
C PRO A 4 -7.83 -29.07 -44.08
N ASN A 5 -8.29 -29.77 -43.05
CA ASN A 5 -8.59 -29.24 -41.70
C ASN A 5 -7.44 -28.40 -41.10
N SER A 6 -6.23 -28.51 -41.65
CA SER A 6 -5.05 -27.72 -41.29
C SER A 6 -5.15 -26.24 -41.67
N LEU A 7 -5.84 -25.88 -42.76
CA LEU A 7 -5.93 -24.47 -43.20
C LEU A 7 -6.95 -23.69 -42.35
N PHE A 8 -8.05 -24.35 -41.96
CA PHE A 8 -9.03 -23.80 -41.02
C PHE A 8 -8.44 -23.63 -39.62
N LEU A 9 -7.65 -24.60 -39.13
CA LEU A 9 -7.00 -24.50 -37.82
C LEU A 9 -6.06 -23.29 -37.73
N CYS A 10 -5.27 -23.04 -38.78
CA CYS A 10 -4.38 -21.88 -38.84
C CYS A 10 -5.14 -20.54 -38.84
N LEU A 11 -6.28 -20.45 -39.53
CA LEU A 11 -7.09 -19.23 -39.58
C LEU A 11 -7.69 -18.92 -38.20
N VAL A 12 -8.18 -19.94 -37.49
CA VAL A 12 -8.75 -19.78 -36.15
C VAL A 12 -7.66 -19.40 -35.14
N LEU A 13 -6.48 -20.03 -35.20
CA LEU A 13 -5.34 -19.66 -34.34
C LEU A 13 -4.84 -18.23 -34.60
N ALA A 14 -4.78 -17.80 -35.87
CA ALA A 14 -4.40 -16.43 -36.23
C ALA A 14 -5.40 -15.40 -35.68
N LEU A 15 -6.71 -15.68 -35.72
CA LEU A 15 -7.74 -14.80 -35.18
C LEU A 15 -7.74 -14.73 -33.64
N VAL A 16 -7.51 -15.85 -32.96
CA VAL A 16 -7.39 -15.88 -31.48
C VAL A 16 -6.17 -15.09 -31.02
N SER A 17 -5.07 -15.11 -31.78
CA SER A 17 -3.84 -14.37 -31.47
C SER A 17 -4.00 -12.85 -31.58
N ILE A 18 -4.86 -12.36 -32.48
CA ILE A 18 -5.13 -10.92 -32.64
C ILE A 18 -5.91 -10.37 -31.43
N SER A 19 -6.69 -11.21 -30.74
CA SER A 19 -7.52 -10.79 -29.60
C SER A 19 -6.76 -10.65 -28.27
N VAL A 20 -5.56 -11.19 -28.12
CA VAL A 20 -4.82 -11.21 -26.83
C VAL A 20 -4.04 -9.91 -26.55
N SER A 21 -3.91 -9.00 -27.53
CA SER A 21 -3.11 -7.78 -27.37
C SER A 21 -3.92 -6.52 -27.00
N ALA A 22 -5.26 -6.62 -26.88
CA ALA A 22 -6.11 -5.45 -26.64
C ALA A 22 -6.68 -5.35 -25.22
N ALA A 23 -6.30 -6.24 -24.30
CA ALA A 23 -6.88 -6.30 -22.94
C ALA A 23 -5.85 -6.17 -21.80
N SER A 24 -4.74 -5.44 -22.02
CA SER A 24 -3.81 -5.08 -20.94
C SER A 24 -3.48 -3.58 -20.97
N ILE A 25 -4.51 -2.75 -20.85
CA ILE A 25 -4.38 -1.46 -20.17
C ILE A 25 -5.04 -1.69 -18.80
N SER A 26 -4.28 -2.30 -17.89
CA SER A 26 -4.58 -2.19 -16.46
C SER A 26 -4.53 -0.71 -16.14
N GLU A 27 -5.60 -0.24 -15.53
CA GLU A 27 -5.97 1.16 -15.43
C GLU A 27 -4.86 1.95 -14.74
N ARG A 28 -4.71 3.24 -15.11
CA ARG A 28 -3.99 4.17 -14.23
C ARG A 28 -4.71 4.09 -12.89
N ASP A 29 -4.10 3.43 -11.91
CA ASP A 29 -4.54 3.49 -10.53
C ASP A 29 -4.78 4.96 -10.24
N ASN A 30 -6.05 5.27 -9.97
CA ASN A 30 -6.48 6.57 -9.54
C ASN A 30 -5.82 6.77 -8.18
N PHE A 31 -4.58 7.28 -8.19
CA PHE A 31 -3.85 7.65 -6.99
C PHE A 31 -4.56 8.87 -6.40
N LYS A 32 -5.72 8.62 -5.77
CA LYS A 32 -6.22 9.49 -4.72
C LYS A 32 -5.09 9.53 -3.71
N ARG A 33 -4.47 10.70 -3.56
CA ARG A 33 -3.90 11.03 -2.25
C ARG A 33 -5.08 10.95 -1.29
N GLN A 34 -5.22 9.82 -0.61
CA GLN A 34 -5.99 9.75 0.62
C GLN A 34 -5.22 10.62 1.61
N ASP A 35 -5.62 11.89 1.71
CA ASP A 35 -5.43 12.62 2.94
C ASP A 35 -6.36 11.97 3.98
N ASP A 36 -5.81 11.02 4.72
CA ASP A 36 -6.42 10.28 5.84
C ASP A 36 -6.69 11.19 7.07
N SER A 37 -7.01 12.46 6.81
CA SER A 37 -7.20 13.50 7.82
C SER A 37 -8.67 13.70 8.20
N SER A 38 -9.60 12.91 7.66
CA SER A 38 -11.00 12.95 8.10
C SER A 38 -11.21 12.01 9.30
N PRO A 39 -11.64 12.52 10.47
CA PRO A 39 -11.92 11.69 11.65
C PRO A 39 -13.02 10.63 11.43
N ASP A 40 -13.78 10.75 10.34
CA ASP A 40 -14.94 9.93 10.03
C ASP A 40 -14.66 8.82 8.99
N SER A 41 -13.41 8.65 8.54
CA SER A 41 -13.07 7.54 7.66
C SER A 41 -13.00 6.23 8.44
N PRO A 42 -13.65 5.14 7.97
CA PRO A 42 -13.51 3.84 8.60
C PRO A 42 -12.04 3.39 8.52
N GLU A 43 -11.54 2.80 9.61
CA GLU A 43 -10.22 2.15 9.60
C GLU A 43 -10.17 1.02 8.57
N PRO A 44 -9.01 0.71 7.99
CA PRO A 44 -8.86 -0.37 7.03
C PRO A 44 -9.26 -1.73 7.62
N ASP A 45 -10.27 -2.40 7.03
CA ASP A 45 -10.69 -3.75 7.43
C ASP A 45 -9.90 -4.85 6.69
N THR A 46 -8.58 -4.71 6.65
CA THR A 46 -7.70 -5.74 6.08
C THR A 46 -7.07 -6.57 7.20
N LYS A 47 -6.81 -7.84 6.92
CA LYS A 47 -6.15 -8.73 7.89
C LYS A 47 -4.75 -8.22 8.21
N GLU A 48 -4.05 -7.70 7.21
CA GLU A 48 -2.70 -7.19 7.30
C GLU A 48 -2.63 -5.95 8.20
N TYR A 49 -3.59 -5.03 8.06
CA TYR A 49 -3.73 -3.88 8.96
C TYR A 49 -3.98 -4.31 10.40
N LYS A 50 -4.97 -5.20 10.61
CA LYS A 50 -5.31 -5.72 11.93
C LYS A 50 -4.14 -6.43 12.60
N ASP A 51 -3.38 -7.22 11.85
CA ASP A 51 -2.18 -7.90 12.34
C ASP A 51 -1.08 -6.90 12.73
N CYS A 52 -0.90 -5.82 11.95
CA CYS A 52 0.02 -4.74 12.31
C CYS A 52 -0.39 -4.08 13.63
N VAL A 53 -1.66 -3.68 13.77
CA VAL A 53 -2.18 -3.05 14.99
C VAL A 53 -2.01 -3.97 16.20
N ALA A 54 -2.32 -5.26 16.07
CA ALA A 54 -2.13 -6.25 17.14
C ALA A 54 -0.66 -6.37 17.57
N LYS A 55 0.29 -6.40 16.62
CA LYS A 55 1.73 -6.45 16.91
C LYS A 55 2.25 -5.21 17.64
N HIS A 56 1.57 -4.06 17.47
CA HIS A 56 1.94 -2.78 18.09
C HIS A 56 1.03 -2.41 19.28
N GLY A 57 0.57 -3.43 20.03
CA GLY A 57 -0.14 -3.22 21.29
C GLY A 57 -1.56 -2.70 21.12
N GLY A 58 -2.20 -3.02 19.99
CA GLY A 58 -3.55 -2.57 19.68
C GLY A 58 -3.62 -1.11 19.22
N LYS A 59 -2.48 -0.47 18.93
CA LYS A 59 -2.42 0.94 18.51
C LYS A 59 -2.03 1.04 17.04
N ARG A 60 -2.77 1.87 16.29
CA ARG A 60 -2.43 2.19 14.91
C ARG A 60 -1.28 3.19 14.77
N THR A 61 -0.98 3.96 15.81
CA THR A 61 0.08 4.99 15.83
C THR A 61 0.89 4.89 17.12
N TRP A 62 2.20 5.11 17.02
CA TRP A 62 3.14 5.07 18.15
C TRP A 62 4.42 5.88 17.85
N PRO A 63 5.18 6.34 18.86
CA PRO A 63 6.49 6.95 18.63
C PRO A 63 7.54 5.91 18.25
N HIS A 64 8.50 6.27 17.40
CA HIS A 64 9.63 5.39 17.05
C HIS A 64 10.47 5.10 18.31
N PRO A 65 10.88 3.84 18.56
CA PRO A 65 11.54 3.44 19.81
C PRO A 65 12.87 4.18 20.06
N ASP A 66 13.72 4.30 19.05
CA ASP A 66 15.05 4.92 19.19
C ASP A 66 15.03 6.45 18.94
N HIS A 67 13.97 6.94 18.31
CA HIS A 67 13.90 8.29 17.75
C HIS A 67 12.49 8.85 17.98
N PRO A 68 12.09 9.09 19.24
CA PRO A 68 10.71 9.38 19.62
C PRO A 68 10.12 10.64 18.97
N CYS A 69 10.96 11.49 18.36
CA CYS A 69 10.49 12.60 17.53
C CYS A 69 9.81 12.15 16.23
N ASN A 70 10.05 10.91 15.82
CA ASN A 70 9.40 10.28 14.68
C ASN A 70 8.13 9.54 15.13
N SER A 71 7.06 9.73 14.36
CA SER A 71 5.80 9.02 14.55
C SER A 71 5.72 7.87 13.56
N CYS A 72 5.31 6.70 14.03
CA CYS A 72 5.07 5.50 13.25
C CYS A 72 3.58 5.15 13.25
N TRP A 73 3.12 4.47 12.20
CA TRP A 73 1.76 3.98 12.06
C TRP A 73 1.64 2.75 11.16
N CYS A 74 0.54 2.02 11.30
CA CYS A 74 0.14 0.98 10.36
C CYS A 74 -0.49 1.60 9.12
N SER A 75 0.07 1.34 7.94
CA SER A 75 -0.53 1.71 6.65
C SER A 75 -1.73 0.81 6.34
N PRO A 76 -2.65 1.20 5.43
CA PRO A 76 -3.75 0.34 5.00
C PRO A 76 -3.32 -1.02 4.44
N ALA A 77 -2.08 -1.12 3.94
CA ALA A 77 -1.47 -2.35 3.45
C ALA A 77 -0.88 -3.23 4.57
N GLY A 78 -0.98 -2.82 5.84
CA GLY A 78 -0.45 -3.54 7.00
C GLY A 78 1.06 -3.43 7.21
N SER A 79 1.72 -2.53 6.49
CA SER A 79 3.14 -2.21 6.72
C SER A 79 3.30 -1.06 7.72
N VAL A 80 4.43 -1.04 8.43
CA VAL A 80 4.79 0.11 9.29
C VAL A 80 5.36 1.22 8.43
N ALA A 81 4.80 2.42 8.58
CA ALA A 81 5.36 3.66 8.04
C ALA A 81 5.76 4.58 9.20
N CYS A 82 6.89 5.27 9.07
CA CYS A 82 7.32 6.26 10.06
C CYS A 82 7.74 7.54 9.35
N THR A 83 7.59 8.67 10.05
CA THR A 83 8.25 9.91 9.62
C THR A 83 9.77 9.73 9.63
N LYS A 84 10.47 10.59 8.89
CA LYS A 84 11.94 10.63 8.82
C LYS A 84 12.46 12.01 9.22
N MET A 85 11.91 12.54 10.30
CA MET A 85 12.36 13.77 10.92
C MET A 85 13.79 13.58 11.43
N PHE A 86 14.60 14.61 11.23
CA PHE A 86 15.88 14.72 11.90
C PHE A 86 15.60 14.96 13.40
N CYS A 87 15.87 13.94 14.23
CA CYS A 87 15.75 14.10 15.68
C CYS A 87 17.03 14.71 16.22
N TYR A 88 16.93 15.91 16.78
CA TYR A 88 18.01 16.44 17.60
C TYR A 88 18.19 15.54 18.83
N HIS A 89 19.41 15.04 19.07
CA HIS A 89 19.80 14.57 20.38
C HIS A 89 19.93 15.79 21.29
N MET A 90 18.81 16.35 21.73
CA MET A 90 18.84 17.23 22.89
C MET A 90 18.89 16.29 24.09
N PRO A 91 20.00 16.24 24.85
CA PRO A 91 20.04 15.39 26.03
C PRO A 91 18.92 15.81 27.00
N LEU A 92 18.30 14.83 27.66
CA LEU A 92 17.10 15.02 28.51
C LEU A 92 17.33 15.98 29.69
N ASP A 93 18.58 16.35 29.95
CA ASP A 93 19.01 17.34 30.92
C ASP A 93 18.77 18.79 30.46
N GLN A 94 18.48 19.03 29.18
CA GLN A 94 18.25 20.36 28.61
C GLN A 94 16.78 20.65 28.25
N LEU A 95 15.86 19.69 28.45
CA LEU A 95 14.44 19.99 28.29
C LEU A 95 14.03 21.04 29.34
N PRO A 96 13.53 22.22 28.93
CA PRO A 96 12.97 23.18 29.88
C PRO A 96 11.85 22.46 30.63
N LYS A 97 11.94 22.44 31.97
CA LYS A 97 10.83 21.97 32.81
C LYS A 97 9.63 22.85 32.46
N ALA A 98 8.52 22.24 32.10
CA ALA A 98 7.25 22.95 32.04
C ALA A 98 6.88 23.31 33.49
N ASP A 99 7.06 24.57 33.83
CA ASP A 99 6.50 25.25 35.02
C ASP A 99 4.97 25.36 34.94
#